data_AF-A0A533SJV2-F1
#
_entry.id   AF-A0A533SJV2-F1
#
_cell.length_a   1.000
_cell.length_b   1.000
_cell.length_c   1.000
_cell.angle_alpha   90.00
_cell.angle_beta   90.00
_cell.angle_gamma   90.00
#
_symmetry.space_group_name_H-M   'P 1'
#
loop_
_entity.id
_entity.type
_entity.pdbx_description
1 polymer ?
#
loop_
_entity_poly.entity_id
_entity_poly.type
_entity_poly.pdbx_seq_one_letter_code
_entity_poly.pdbx_strand_id
1 'polypeptide(L)'
;MKHSNSAFKNGVSAGWTFTIVLMFLVLIGFNSSGAALLARFFGKAPLSGQLPLVGFGVAFLVLLAVWQGVSVSLKAKRMSQAHPWLGGLAATGLAGLVLGVFILLFGTLYENGADFRKTMYALSPAYVKFLQIELSPVAGAGASFLALALSGALAGWIATSLPFARIGKTVSAWWGKFWQSSPSRSVRASRYFKFGLFALLVVICFFLPRAWGS
;
A
#
# COMPACT_ATOMS: atom_id res chain seq x y z
N MET A 1 19.64 -24.79 21.24
CA MET A 1 18.75 -25.01 20.07
C MET A 1 18.09 -23.68 19.72
N LYS A 2 18.42 -23.05 18.58
CA LYS A 2 17.73 -21.83 18.14
C LYS A 2 16.33 -22.24 17.69
N HIS A 3 15.28 -21.83 18.41
CA HIS A 3 13.91 -21.99 17.93
C HIS A 3 13.81 -21.31 16.56
N SER A 4 13.73 -22.12 15.50
CA SER A 4 13.44 -21.64 14.16
C SER A 4 12.00 -21.14 14.16
N ASN A 5 11.81 -19.84 14.45
CA ASN A 5 10.52 -19.20 14.19
C ASN A 5 10.23 -19.39 12.70
N SER A 6 9.10 -20.00 12.36
CA SER A 6 8.70 -20.20 10.97
C SER A 6 8.47 -18.84 10.28
N ALA A 7 8.72 -18.77 8.98
CA ALA A 7 8.42 -17.57 8.18
C ALA A 7 6.95 -17.12 8.34
N PHE A 8 6.05 -18.08 8.52
CA PHE A 8 4.64 -17.85 8.80
C PHE A 8 4.42 -17.06 10.10
N LYS A 9 5.00 -17.49 11.23
CA LYS A 9 4.82 -16.81 12.52
C LYS A 9 5.32 -15.37 12.50
N ASN A 10 6.47 -15.15 11.87
CA ASN A 10 7.00 -13.80 11.66
C ASN A 10 6.10 -12.97 10.72
N GLY A 11 5.54 -13.61 9.69
CA GLY A 11 4.56 -13.01 8.79
C GLY A 11 3.30 -12.55 9.52
N VAL A 12 2.73 -13.37 10.40
CA VAL A 12 1.56 -13.01 11.21
C VAL A 12 1.84 -11.81 12.11
N SER A 13 3.00 -11.79 12.79
CA SER A 13 3.37 -10.66 13.65
C SER A 13 3.55 -9.36 12.87
N ALA A 14 4.22 -9.41 11.71
CA ALA A 14 4.33 -8.24 10.82
C ALA A 14 2.97 -7.87 10.19
N GLY A 15 2.11 -8.87 9.98
CA GLY A 15 0.75 -8.74 9.49
C GLY A 15 -0.08 -7.86 10.42
N TRP A 16 -0.01 -8.05 11.74
CA TRP A 16 -0.76 -7.22 12.69
C TRP A 16 -0.47 -5.73 12.55
N THR A 17 0.81 -5.35 12.49
CA THR A 17 1.19 -3.94 12.30
C THR A 17 0.63 -3.41 10.98
N PHE A 18 0.74 -4.19 9.90
CA PHE A 18 0.21 -3.80 8.59
C PHE A 18 -1.32 -3.69 8.58
N THR A 19 -2.02 -4.63 9.22
CA THR A 19 -3.48 -4.60 9.37
C THR A 19 -3.93 -3.35 10.08
N ILE A 20 -3.26 -2.96 11.18
CA ILE A 20 -3.60 -1.73 11.92
C ILE A 20 -3.43 -0.51 11.01
N VAL A 21 -2.31 -0.42 10.29
CA VAL A 21 -2.06 0.68 9.34
C VAL A 21 -3.09 0.68 8.21
N LEU A 22 -3.40 -0.48 7.62
CA LEU A 22 -4.38 -0.62 6.55
C LEU A 22 -5.76 -0.19 7.02
N MET A 23 -6.19 -0.65 8.20
CA MET A 23 -7.47 -0.27 8.79
C MET A 23 -7.53 1.22 9.09
N PHE A 24 -6.44 1.81 9.58
CA PHE A 24 -6.36 3.26 9.78
C PHE A 24 -6.54 4.00 8.45
N LEU A 25 -5.83 3.61 7.39
CA LEU A 25 -5.97 4.20 6.05
C LEU A 25 -7.39 4.05 5.50
N VAL A 26 -8.03 2.92 5.75
CA VAL A 26 -9.42 2.66 5.34
C VAL A 26 -10.38 3.57 6.10
N LEU A 27 -10.24 3.68 7.42
CA LEU A 27 -11.13 4.46 8.28
C LEU A 27 -11.04 5.96 8.01
N ILE A 28 -9.87 6.49 7.65
CA ILE A 28 -9.72 7.91 7.27
C ILE A 28 -10.10 8.18 5.81
N GLY A 29 -10.45 7.15 5.03
CA GLY A 29 -10.75 7.29 3.60
C GLY A 29 -9.52 7.50 2.72
N PHE A 30 -8.29 7.25 3.20
CA PHE A 30 -7.09 7.45 2.40
C PHE A 30 -7.02 6.50 1.20
N ASN A 31 -7.69 5.35 1.27
CA ASN A 31 -7.74 4.42 0.14
C ASN A 31 -8.37 5.06 -1.12
N SER A 32 -9.43 5.86 -0.97
CA SER A 32 -10.02 6.58 -2.11
C SER A 32 -9.10 7.68 -2.62
N SER A 33 -8.35 8.34 -1.73
CA SER A 33 -7.36 9.34 -2.11
C SER A 33 -6.18 8.70 -2.87
N GLY A 34 -5.65 7.58 -2.37
CA GLY A 34 -4.60 6.81 -3.04
C GLY A 34 -5.03 6.29 -4.42
N ALA A 35 -6.27 5.82 -4.53
CA ALA A 35 -6.87 5.43 -5.79
C ALA A 35 -7.03 6.62 -6.76
N ALA A 36 -7.42 7.81 -6.27
CA ALA A 36 -7.51 9.00 -7.09
C ALA A 36 -6.14 9.46 -7.60
N LEU A 37 -5.08 9.33 -6.79
CA LEU A 37 -3.70 9.59 -7.21
C LEU A 37 -3.25 8.62 -8.30
N LEU A 38 -3.54 7.33 -8.16
CA LEU A 38 -3.28 6.36 -9.22
C LEU A 38 -4.06 6.72 -10.49
N ALA A 39 -5.33 7.07 -10.36
CA ALA A 39 -6.16 7.45 -11.49
C ALA A 39 -5.60 8.67 -12.25
N ARG A 40 -5.18 9.70 -11.52
CA ARG A 40 -4.49 10.88 -12.07
C ARG A 40 -3.18 10.52 -12.75
N PHE A 41 -2.39 9.61 -12.17
CA PHE A 41 -1.13 9.14 -12.76
C PHE A 41 -1.34 8.47 -14.13
N PHE A 42 -2.47 7.78 -14.33
CA PHE A 42 -2.85 7.17 -15.61
C PHE A 42 -3.69 8.09 -16.52
N GLY A 43 -3.78 9.40 -16.22
CA GLY A 43 -4.53 10.36 -17.02
C GLY A 43 -6.05 10.26 -16.91
N LYS A 44 -6.58 9.53 -15.92
CA LYS A 44 -8.02 9.36 -15.65
C LYS A 44 -8.41 10.06 -14.35
N ALA A 45 -8.15 11.36 -14.25
CA ALA A 45 -8.41 12.13 -13.04
C ALA A 45 -9.92 12.09 -12.68
N PRO A 46 -10.31 11.68 -11.45
CA PRO A 46 -11.69 11.78 -11.01
C PRO A 46 -12.04 13.25 -10.80
N LEU A 47 -13.31 13.58 -11.05
CA LEU A 47 -13.86 14.90 -10.74
C LEU A 47 -13.76 15.17 -9.22
N SER A 48 -13.53 16.43 -8.86
CA SER A 48 -13.44 16.83 -7.46
C SER A 48 -14.70 16.43 -6.68
N GLY A 49 -14.51 15.72 -5.56
CA GLY A 49 -15.59 15.19 -4.73
C GLY A 49 -16.20 13.85 -5.18
N GLN A 50 -15.75 13.29 -6.31
CA GLN A 50 -16.18 11.96 -6.76
C GLN A 50 -15.17 10.88 -6.35
N LEU A 51 -15.69 9.68 -6.07
CA LEU A 51 -14.85 8.51 -5.87
C LEU A 51 -14.20 8.10 -7.20
N PRO A 52 -12.92 7.70 -7.19
CA PRO A 52 -12.26 7.18 -8.38
C PRO A 52 -12.89 5.85 -8.81
N LEU A 53 -12.61 5.45 -10.04
CA LEU A 53 -13.03 4.14 -10.55
C LEU A 53 -12.53 3.03 -9.62
N VAL A 54 -13.42 2.09 -9.29
CA VAL A 54 -13.13 0.97 -8.36
C VAL A 54 -11.83 0.23 -8.69
N GLY A 55 -11.53 0.06 -9.97
CA GLY A 55 -10.29 -0.58 -10.42
C GLY A 55 -9.02 0.08 -9.86
N PHE A 56 -9.00 1.40 -9.67
CA PHE A 56 -7.88 2.09 -9.04
C PHE A 56 -7.82 1.88 -7.52
N GLY A 57 -8.97 1.68 -6.87
CA GLY A 57 -9.05 1.27 -5.45
C GLY A 57 -8.43 -0.09 -5.22
N VAL A 58 -8.83 -1.07 -6.04
CA VAL A 58 -8.26 -2.42 -6.01
C VAL A 58 -6.76 -2.36 -6.33
N ALA A 59 -6.35 -1.60 -7.35
CA ALA A 59 -4.95 -1.45 -7.69
C ALA A 59 -4.13 -0.85 -6.54
N PHE A 60 -4.67 0.14 -5.82
CA PHE A 60 -4.00 0.73 -4.67
C PHE A 60 -3.84 -0.28 -3.52
N LEU A 61 -4.90 -1.01 -3.18
CA LEU A 61 -4.84 -2.07 -2.16
C LEU A 61 -3.85 -3.18 -2.53
N VAL A 62 -3.85 -3.62 -3.79
CA VAL A 62 -2.89 -4.58 -4.33
C VAL A 62 -1.47 -4.04 -4.21
N LEU A 63 -1.23 -2.76 -4.51
CA LEU A 63 0.09 -2.15 -4.39
C LEU A 63 0.60 -2.19 -2.93
N LEU A 64 -0.27 -1.88 -1.96
CA LEU A 64 0.06 -1.98 -0.54
C LEU A 64 0.37 -3.42 -0.11
N ALA A 65 -0.42 -4.39 -0.56
CA ALA A 65 -0.15 -5.81 -0.29
C ALA A 65 1.12 -6.30 -0.95
N VAL A 66 1.41 -5.90 -2.19
CA VAL A 66 2.67 -6.21 -2.88
C VAL A 66 3.84 -5.66 -2.06
N TRP A 67 3.79 -4.39 -1.69
CA TRP A 67 4.84 -3.75 -0.87
C TRP A 67 5.09 -4.51 0.44
N GLN A 68 4.02 -4.85 1.16
CA GLN A 68 4.12 -5.58 2.42
C GLN A 68 4.63 -7.01 2.22
N GLY A 69 4.11 -7.72 1.21
CA GLY A 69 4.50 -9.08 0.86
C GLY A 69 5.99 -9.17 0.53
N VAL A 70 6.49 -8.26 -0.31
CA VAL A 70 7.92 -8.14 -0.61
C VAL A 70 8.74 -7.87 0.65
N SER A 71 8.33 -6.89 1.47
CA SER A 71 9.08 -6.47 2.65
C SER A 71 9.26 -7.61 3.67
N VAL A 72 8.18 -8.34 3.96
CA VAL A 72 8.20 -9.46 4.91
C VAL A 72 8.98 -10.65 4.33
N SER A 73 8.75 -11.00 3.07
CA SER A 73 9.43 -12.14 2.44
C SER A 73 10.93 -11.92 2.28
N LEU A 74 11.38 -10.69 1.97
CA LEU A 74 12.81 -10.36 1.93
C LEU A 74 13.44 -10.43 3.32
N LYS A 75 12.74 -9.99 4.37
CA LYS A 75 13.22 -10.12 5.76
C LYS A 75 13.37 -11.59 6.15
N ALA A 76 12.38 -12.42 5.84
CA ALA A 76 12.42 -13.86 6.10
C ALA A 76 13.55 -14.56 5.31
N LYS A 77 13.79 -14.16 4.05
CA LYS A 77 14.91 -14.67 3.24
C LYS A 77 16.27 -14.31 3.84
N ARG A 78 16.45 -13.10 4.37
CA ARG A 78 17.70 -12.68 5.05
C ARG A 78 17.96 -13.47 6.34
N MET A 79 16.90 -13.95 6.99
CA MET A 79 16.98 -14.80 8.17
C MET A 79 17.12 -16.29 7.82
N SER A 80 17.33 -16.63 6.53
CA SER A 80 17.44 -18.01 6.03
C SER A 80 16.25 -18.91 6.41
N GLN A 81 15.05 -18.34 6.49
CA GLN A 81 13.85 -19.10 6.82
C GLN A 81 13.36 -19.91 5.61
N ALA A 82 12.85 -21.12 5.87
CA ALA A 82 12.19 -21.93 4.86
C ALA A 82 10.90 -21.23 4.36
N HIS A 83 10.68 -21.27 3.05
CA HIS A 83 9.51 -20.71 2.35
C HIS A 83 9.17 -19.24 2.73
N PRO A 84 10.04 -18.27 2.43
CA PRO A 84 9.83 -16.88 2.84
C PRO A 84 8.56 -16.22 2.26
N TRP A 85 8.03 -16.75 1.15
CA TRP A 85 6.78 -16.29 0.53
C TRP A 85 5.54 -16.54 1.41
N LEU A 86 5.56 -17.57 2.27
CA LEU A 86 4.50 -17.82 3.25
C LEU A 86 4.39 -16.70 4.28
N GLY A 87 5.50 -16.01 4.58
CA GLY A 87 5.47 -14.82 5.43
C GLY A 87 4.69 -13.66 4.80
N GLY A 88 4.83 -13.47 3.48
CA GLY A 88 4.08 -12.47 2.73
C GLY A 88 2.59 -12.80 2.68
N LEU A 89 2.25 -14.05 2.35
CA LEU A 89 0.87 -14.55 2.37
C LEU A 89 0.21 -14.38 3.75
N ALA A 90 0.91 -14.77 4.83
CA ALA A 90 0.38 -14.65 6.18
C ALA A 90 0.11 -13.19 6.58
N ALA A 91 1.04 -12.29 6.23
CA ALA A 91 0.93 -10.87 6.57
C ALA A 91 -0.24 -10.20 5.83
N THR A 92 -0.33 -10.37 4.51
CA THR A 92 -1.38 -9.72 3.70
C THR A 92 -2.71 -10.47 3.77
N GLY A 93 -2.69 -11.78 4.00
CA GLY A 93 -3.87 -12.59 4.25
C GLY A 93 -4.58 -12.19 5.54
N LEU A 94 -3.83 -11.93 6.63
CA LEU A 94 -4.42 -11.41 7.87
C LEU A 94 -5.06 -10.03 7.64
N ALA A 95 -4.38 -9.13 6.94
CA ALA A 95 -4.92 -7.82 6.62
C ALA A 95 -6.16 -7.89 5.71
N GLY A 96 -6.13 -8.77 4.71
CA GLY A 96 -7.26 -9.04 3.84
C GLY A 96 -8.44 -9.68 4.56
N LEU A 97 -8.18 -10.51 5.56
CA LEU A 97 -9.23 -11.13 6.37
C LEU A 97 -9.94 -10.06 7.20
N VAL A 98 -9.17 -9.20 7.89
CA VAL A 98 -9.73 -8.11 8.69
C VAL A 98 -10.48 -7.10 7.81
N LEU A 99 -9.92 -6.74 6.65
CA LEU A 99 -10.61 -5.90 5.67
C LEU A 99 -11.89 -6.56 5.15
N GLY A 100 -11.85 -7.86 4.86
CA GLY A 100 -13.02 -8.62 4.42
C GLY A 100 -14.13 -8.64 5.48
N VAL A 101 -13.77 -8.89 6.75
CA VAL A 101 -14.72 -8.81 7.88
C VAL A 101 -15.30 -7.40 7.99
N PHE A 102 -14.47 -6.36 7.86
CA PHE A 102 -14.93 -4.97 7.86
C PHE A 102 -15.94 -4.70 6.74
N ILE A 103 -15.64 -5.13 5.50
CA ILE A 103 -16.52 -4.97 4.34
C ILE A 103 -17.84 -5.71 4.56
N LEU A 104 -17.79 -6.93 5.08
CA LEU A 104 -18.96 -7.75 5.35
C LEU A 104 -19.85 -7.10 6.40
N LEU A 105 -19.28 -6.68 7.54
CA LEU A 105 -20.03 -6.03 8.62
C LEU A 105 -20.67 -4.72 8.15
N PHE A 106 -19.89 -3.77 7.65
CA PHE A 106 -20.46 -2.48 7.25
C PHE A 106 -21.35 -2.60 6.02
N GLY A 107 -21.02 -3.50 5.10
CA GLY A 107 -21.84 -3.77 3.93
C GLY A 107 -23.23 -4.30 4.27
N THR A 108 -23.29 -5.34 5.10
CA THR A 108 -24.57 -5.91 5.54
C THR A 108 -25.38 -4.93 6.39
N LEU A 109 -24.73 -4.13 7.24
CA LEU A 109 -25.42 -3.08 8.01
C LEU A 109 -26.02 -2.01 7.09
N TYR A 110 -25.31 -1.63 6.02
CA TYR A 110 -25.83 -0.69 5.02
C TYR A 110 -26.99 -1.26 4.21
N GLU A 111 -26.94 -2.54 3.82
CA GLU A 111 -28.07 -3.21 3.16
C GLU A 111 -29.32 -3.25 4.05
N ASN A 112 -29.14 -3.31 5.37
CA ASN A 112 -30.22 -3.26 6.36
C ASN A 112 -30.68 -1.81 6.71
N GLY A 113 -30.20 -0.80 6.00
CA GLY A 113 -30.64 0.59 6.17
C GLY A 113 -29.96 1.37 7.30
N ALA A 114 -28.87 0.86 7.88
CA ALA A 114 -28.08 1.64 8.84
C ALA A 114 -27.36 2.80 8.14
N ASP A 115 -27.28 3.97 8.77
CA ASP A 115 -26.51 5.12 8.26
C ASP A 115 -25.44 5.56 9.27
N PHE A 116 -24.18 5.24 8.99
CA PHE A 116 -23.04 5.59 9.84
C PHE A 116 -22.45 6.96 9.55
N ARG A 117 -22.99 7.74 8.60
CA ARG A 117 -22.46 9.08 8.29
C ARG A 117 -22.53 10.04 9.47
N LYS A 118 -23.46 9.80 10.40
CA LYS A 118 -23.61 10.59 11.63
C LYS A 118 -22.45 10.41 12.61
N THR A 119 -21.82 9.24 12.61
CA THR A 119 -20.72 8.91 13.54
C THR A 119 -19.36 8.95 12.86
N MET A 120 -19.28 8.50 11.61
CA MET A 120 -18.05 8.47 10.82
C MET A 120 -18.32 8.92 9.39
N TYR A 121 -18.05 10.19 9.11
CA TYR A 121 -18.24 10.79 7.78
C TYR A 121 -17.51 10.03 6.66
N ALA A 122 -16.31 9.52 6.96
CA ALA A 122 -15.51 8.75 6.00
C ALA A 122 -16.16 7.41 5.60
N LEU A 123 -17.04 6.85 6.43
CA LEU A 123 -17.71 5.58 6.18
C LEU A 123 -19.01 5.74 5.40
N SER A 124 -19.08 6.66 4.45
CA SER A 124 -20.29 6.82 3.61
C SER A 124 -20.67 5.51 2.89
N PRO A 125 -21.96 5.29 2.56
CA PRO A 125 -22.40 4.11 1.80
C PRO A 125 -21.63 3.95 0.47
N ALA A 126 -21.35 5.06 -0.20
CA ALA A 126 -20.59 5.07 -1.44
C ALA A 126 -19.15 4.57 -1.25
N TYR A 127 -18.50 4.95 -0.15
CA TYR A 127 -17.15 4.49 0.17
C TYR A 127 -17.11 3.00 0.53
N VAL A 128 -18.09 2.51 1.29
CA VAL A 128 -18.18 1.07 1.60
C VAL A 128 -18.44 0.27 0.32
N LYS A 129 -19.31 0.75 -0.57
CA LYS A 129 -19.54 0.13 -1.89
C LYS A 129 -18.28 0.13 -2.78
N PHE A 130 -17.48 1.19 -2.69
CA PHE A 130 -16.18 1.25 -3.35
C PHE A 130 -15.21 0.19 -2.80
N LEU A 131 -15.16 -0.02 -1.49
CA LEU A 131 -14.37 -1.11 -0.87
C LEU A 131 -14.91 -2.51 -1.22
N GLN A 132 -16.22 -2.65 -1.43
CA GLN A 132 -16.86 -3.89 -1.91
C GLN A 132 -16.57 -4.21 -3.37
N ILE A 133 -15.86 -3.34 -4.07
CA ILE A 133 -15.58 -3.50 -5.51
C ILE A 133 -16.89 -3.50 -6.32
N GLU A 134 -17.90 -2.74 -5.87
CA GLU A 134 -19.26 -2.74 -6.46
C GLU A 134 -19.97 -4.11 -6.47
N LEU A 135 -19.48 -5.10 -5.72
CA LEU A 135 -20.11 -6.40 -5.54
C LEU A 135 -20.99 -6.43 -4.28
N SER A 136 -21.73 -7.52 -4.08
CA SER A 136 -22.45 -7.76 -2.81
C SER A 136 -21.45 -7.85 -1.64
N PRO A 137 -21.86 -7.56 -0.38
CA PRO A 137 -20.94 -7.53 0.76
C PRO A 137 -20.12 -8.82 0.93
N VAL A 138 -20.75 -9.98 0.70
CA VAL A 138 -20.08 -11.29 0.79
C VAL A 138 -19.05 -11.46 -0.34
N ALA A 139 -19.43 -11.13 -1.58
CA ALA A 139 -18.55 -11.25 -2.73
C ALA A 139 -17.39 -10.23 -2.66
N GLY A 140 -17.67 -8.98 -2.27
CA GLY A 140 -16.67 -7.92 -2.10
C GLY A 140 -15.67 -8.21 -0.99
N ALA A 141 -16.12 -8.78 0.14
CA ALA A 141 -15.25 -9.23 1.22
C ALA A 141 -14.32 -10.36 0.75
N GLY A 142 -14.86 -11.37 0.07
CA GLY A 142 -14.08 -12.47 -0.49
C GLY A 142 -13.08 -12.01 -1.54
N ALA A 143 -13.51 -11.16 -2.47
CA ALA A 143 -12.66 -10.60 -3.51
C ALA A 143 -11.50 -9.76 -2.92
N SER A 144 -11.78 -8.92 -1.93
CA SER A 144 -10.75 -8.11 -1.26
C SER A 144 -9.74 -8.96 -0.48
N PHE A 145 -10.22 -9.99 0.24
CA PHE A 145 -9.36 -10.95 0.91
C PHE A 145 -8.43 -11.66 -0.07
N LEU A 146 -8.99 -12.23 -1.15
CA LEU A 146 -8.23 -12.94 -2.16
C LEU A 146 -7.24 -12.01 -2.87
N ALA A 147 -7.66 -10.80 -3.21
CA ALA A 147 -6.78 -9.82 -3.86
C ALA A 147 -5.55 -9.51 -2.99
N LEU A 148 -5.72 -9.24 -1.70
CA LEU A 148 -4.61 -8.94 -0.78
C LEU A 148 -3.75 -10.17 -0.48
N ALA A 149 -4.37 -11.33 -0.22
CA ALA A 149 -3.65 -12.56 0.08
C ALA A 149 -2.81 -13.04 -1.10
N LEU A 150 -3.42 -13.13 -2.29
CA LEU A 150 -2.73 -13.59 -3.51
C LEU A 150 -1.67 -12.60 -3.97
N SER A 151 -1.95 -11.29 -3.96
CA SER A 151 -0.94 -10.30 -4.36
C SER A 151 0.27 -10.30 -3.43
N GLY A 152 0.08 -10.40 -2.11
CA GLY A 152 1.19 -10.50 -1.16
C GLY A 152 1.98 -11.80 -1.28
N ALA A 153 1.30 -12.92 -1.51
CA ALA A 153 1.93 -14.22 -1.73
C ALA A 153 2.77 -14.23 -3.03
N LEU A 154 2.18 -13.78 -4.14
CA LEU A 154 2.85 -13.69 -5.44
C LEU A 154 4.02 -12.72 -5.38
N ALA A 155 3.84 -11.54 -4.79
CA ALA A 155 4.90 -10.57 -4.60
C ALA A 155 6.04 -11.11 -3.75
N GLY A 156 5.72 -11.80 -2.65
CA GLY A 156 6.72 -12.45 -1.80
C GLY A 156 7.48 -13.55 -2.53
N TRP A 157 6.79 -14.33 -3.36
CA TRP A 157 7.39 -15.36 -4.20
C TRP A 157 8.31 -14.78 -5.27
N ILE A 158 7.86 -13.75 -6.00
CA ILE A 158 8.65 -13.04 -7.01
C ILE A 158 9.88 -12.38 -6.35
N ALA A 159 9.73 -11.72 -5.21
CA ALA A 159 10.82 -11.07 -4.48
C ALA A 159 11.89 -12.04 -3.99
N THR A 160 11.50 -13.27 -3.70
CA THR A 160 12.40 -14.30 -3.16
C THR A 160 13.05 -15.16 -4.24
N SER A 161 12.37 -15.37 -5.37
CA SER A 161 12.89 -16.09 -6.53
C SER A 161 13.85 -15.23 -7.35
N LEU A 162 13.50 -13.96 -7.59
CA LEU A 162 14.36 -13.07 -8.37
C LEU A 162 15.56 -12.59 -7.54
N PRO A 163 16.73 -12.39 -8.17
CA PRO A 163 17.91 -11.86 -7.50
C PRO A 163 17.81 -10.34 -7.33
N PHE A 164 16.73 -9.84 -6.72
CA PHE A 164 16.57 -8.41 -6.40
C PHE A 164 17.73 -7.86 -5.58
N ALA A 165 18.44 -8.69 -4.82
CA ALA A 165 19.66 -8.31 -4.14
C ALA A 165 20.80 -7.91 -5.09
N ARG A 166 20.87 -8.48 -6.31
CA ARG A 166 21.83 -8.05 -7.35
C ARG A 166 21.38 -6.74 -7.99
N ILE A 167 20.10 -6.63 -8.36
CA ILE A 167 19.53 -5.41 -8.94
C ILE A 167 19.67 -4.23 -7.96
N GLY A 168 19.35 -4.45 -6.69
CA GLY A 168 19.50 -3.45 -5.64
C GLY A 168 20.94 -3.00 -5.44
N LYS A 169 21.92 -3.92 -5.51
CA LYS A 169 23.35 -3.55 -5.50
C LYS A 169 23.76 -2.76 -6.73
N THR A 170 23.24 -3.10 -7.91
CA THR A 170 23.50 -2.36 -9.15
C THR A 170 22.90 -0.95 -9.09
N VAL A 171 21.66 -0.82 -8.63
CA VAL A 171 20.97 0.47 -8.47
C VAL A 171 21.63 1.29 -7.37
N SER A 172 21.98 0.70 -6.22
CA SER A 172 22.67 1.45 -5.16
C SER A 172 24.09 1.85 -5.57
N ALA A 173 24.79 1.02 -6.36
CA ALA A 173 26.09 1.36 -6.92
C ALA A 173 25.98 2.45 -7.99
N TRP A 174 24.96 2.39 -8.85
CA TRP A 174 24.67 3.43 -9.84
C TRP A 174 24.29 4.75 -9.16
N TRP A 175 23.40 4.70 -8.16
CA TRP A 175 23.00 5.83 -7.36
C TRP A 175 24.17 6.40 -6.57
N GLY A 176 25.00 5.55 -5.98
CA GLY A 176 26.22 5.92 -5.28
C GLY A 176 27.22 6.60 -6.21
N LYS A 177 27.40 6.10 -7.45
CA LYS A 177 28.21 6.75 -8.48
C LYS A 177 27.63 8.09 -8.91
N PHE A 178 26.32 8.19 -9.10
CA PHE A 178 25.64 9.44 -9.40
C PHE A 178 25.84 10.47 -8.28
N TRP A 179 25.67 10.05 -7.02
CA TRP A 179 25.89 10.83 -5.80
C TRP A 179 27.36 11.02 -5.41
N GLN A 180 28.32 10.35 -6.02
CA GLN A 180 29.74 10.56 -5.77
C GLN A 180 30.44 11.22 -6.95
N SER A 181 29.74 11.44 -8.06
CA SER A 181 30.25 12.17 -9.21
C SER A 181 30.71 13.58 -8.78
N SER A 182 31.86 14.02 -9.27
CA SER A 182 32.48 15.32 -8.96
C SER A 182 31.51 16.53 -9.09
N PRO A 183 30.62 16.59 -10.11
CA PRO A 183 29.62 17.65 -10.22
C PRO A 183 28.62 17.64 -9.05
N SER A 184 28.19 16.47 -8.59
CA SER A 184 27.20 16.34 -7.50
C SER A 184 27.74 16.76 -6.13
N ARG A 185 29.06 16.71 -5.92
CA ARG A 185 29.73 17.23 -4.70
C ARG A 185 29.83 18.74 -4.74
N SER A 186 30.22 19.31 -5.89
CA SER A 186 30.31 20.76 -6.08
C SER A 186 28.94 21.43 -5.93
N VAL A 187 27.89 20.83 -6.51
CA VAL A 187 26.53 21.34 -6.40
C VAL A 187 26.03 21.26 -4.95
N ARG A 188 26.37 20.21 -4.17
CA ARG A 188 25.97 20.12 -2.75
C ARG A 188 26.69 21.07 -1.80
N ALA A 189 27.94 21.42 -2.10
CA ALA A 189 28.70 22.37 -1.29
C ALA A 189 28.17 23.82 -1.46
N SER A 190 27.44 24.09 -2.55
CA SER A 190 26.81 25.38 -2.80
C SER A 190 25.68 25.67 -1.80
N ARG A 191 25.72 26.85 -1.17
CA ARG A 191 24.61 27.35 -0.33
C ARG A 191 23.30 27.44 -1.14
N TYR A 192 23.38 27.76 -2.43
CA TYR A 192 22.22 27.88 -3.32
C TYR A 192 21.51 26.56 -3.57
N PHE A 193 22.21 25.42 -3.50
CA PHE A 193 21.55 24.12 -3.65
C PHE A 193 20.65 23.79 -2.46
N LYS A 194 21.03 24.17 -1.24
CA LYS A 194 20.17 24.02 -0.06
C LYS A 194 18.89 24.84 -0.22
N PHE A 195 19.02 26.10 -0.62
CA PHE A 195 17.86 26.96 -0.89
C PHE A 195 17.01 26.44 -2.06
N GLY A 196 17.64 25.94 -3.13
CA GLY A 196 16.94 25.32 -4.26
C GLY A 196 16.18 24.06 -3.85
N LEU A 197 16.75 23.22 -2.98
CA LEU A 197 16.06 22.05 -2.44
C LEU A 197 14.87 22.45 -1.56
N PHE A 198 15.03 23.45 -0.68
CA PHE A 198 13.91 23.96 0.11
C PHE A 198 12.84 24.61 -0.76
N ALA A 199 13.21 25.39 -1.77
CA ALA A 199 12.28 25.98 -2.72
C ALA A 199 11.53 24.90 -3.51
N LEU A 200 12.23 23.86 -3.98
CA LEU A 200 11.61 22.70 -4.63
C LEU A 200 10.66 21.99 -3.67
N LEU A 201 11.06 21.78 -2.42
CA LEU A 201 10.23 21.13 -1.40
C LEU A 201 8.98 21.97 -1.10
N VAL A 202 9.10 23.29 -1.02
CA VAL A 202 7.96 24.22 -0.89
C VAL A 202 7.07 24.16 -2.13
N VAL A 203 7.63 24.18 -3.34
CA VAL A 203 6.87 24.05 -4.59
C VAL A 203 6.13 22.72 -4.61
N ILE A 204 6.78 21.62 -4.26
CA ILE A 204 6.15 20.30 -4.16
C ILE A 204 5.04 20.34 -3.11
N CYS A 205 5.32 20.80 -1.88
CA CYS A 205 4.33 20.87 -0.80
C CYS A 205 3.18 21.83 -1.07
N PHE A 206 3.34 22.84 -1.92
CA PHE A 206 2.30 23.81 -2.22
C PHE A 206 1.50 23.44 -3.48
N PHE A 207 2.20 22.99 -4.53
CA PHE A 207 1.58 22.62 -5.79
C PHE A 207 1.05 21.20 -5.81
N LEU A 208 1.61 20.23 -5.06
CA LEU A 208 0.98 18.89 -4.97
C LEU A 208 -0.44 19.00 -4.40
N PRO A 209 -0.69 19.60 -3.21
CA PRO A 209 -2.04 19.69 -2.69
C PRO A 209 -2.97 20.48 -3.62
N ARG A 210 -2.47 21.53 -4.28
CA ARG A 210 -3.25 22.32 -5.22
C ARG A 210 -3.61 21.54 -6.49
N ALA A 211 -2.65 20.86 -7.10
CA ALA A 211 -2.86 19.99 -8.26
C ALA A 211 -3.62 18.69 -7.91
N TRP A 212 -3.79 18.40 -6.61
CA TRP A 212 -4.55 17.26 -6.10
C TRP A 212 -5.97 17.66 -5.62
N GLY A 213 -6.21 18.92 -5.27
CA GLY A 213 -7.46 19.44 -4.73
C GLY A 213 -8.36 20.21 -5.73
N SER A 214 -7.86 20.55 -6.92
CA SER A 214 -8.69 20.95 -8.08
C SER A 214 -8.98 19.74 -8.97
#